data_AF-A0A2N0WWV8-F1
#
_entry.id   AF-A0A2N0WWV8-F1
#
_cell.length_a   1.000
_cell.length_b   1.000
_cell.length_c   1.000
_cell.angle_alpha   90.00
_cell.angle_beta   90.00
_cell.angle_gamma   90.00
#
_symmetry.space_group_name_H-M   'P 1'
#
loop_
_entity.id
_entity.type
_entity.pdbx_description
1 polymer ?
#
loop_
_entity_poly.entity_id
_entity_poly.type
_entity_poly.pdbx_seq_one_letter_code
_entity_poly.pdbx_strand_id
1 'polypeptide(L)'
;MSLNSNTCWLLSQWSIWARVGRAVPNGYGESPMFKEVAAKITKPNIMITDDEAMQIDAILAKLNVRDAEMAKAVVTYHFSNGNASHVARVLSYDAKKKINRKRADVLVKAGTAWVDACLFMNEVA
;
A
#
# COMPACT_ATOMS: atom_id res chain seq x y z
N MET A 1 23.82 0.74 -4.70
CA MET A 1 22.44 1.27 -4.59
C MET A 1 21.54 0.07 -4.31
N SER A 2 21.00 -0.10 -3.10
CA SER A 2 20.25 -1.33 -2.77
C SER A 2 18.85 -1.30 -3.39
N LEU A 3 18.56 -2.26 -4.29
CA LEU A 3 17.29 -2.36 -5.03
C LEU A 3 16.04 -2.27 -4.13
N ASN A 4 16.08 -2.84 -2.92
CA ASN A 4 14.93 -2.88 -2.00
C ASN A 4 14.44 -1.51 -1.49
N SER A 5 15.29 -0.48 -1.50
CA SER A 5 14.94 0.81 -0.89
C SER A 5 14.03 1.65 -1.78
N ASN A 6 14.12 1.49 -3.11
CA ASN A 6 13.31 2.28 -4.04
C ASN A 6 11.86 1.76 -4.11
N THR A 7 11.68 0.45 -4.25
CA THR A 7 10.34 -0.16 -4.38
C THR A 7 9.48 0.01 -3.14
N CYS A 8 10.06 -0.11 -1.94
CA CYS A 8 9.33 0.15 -0.69
C CYS A 8 8.86 1.61 -0.58
N TRP A 9 9.70 2.56 -1.03
CA TRP A 9 9.34 3.98 -1.08
C TRP A 9 8.23 4.23 -2.11
N LEU A 10 8.36 3.70 -3.33
CA LEU A 10 7.34 3.78 -4.39
C LEU A 10 5.99 3.23 -3.95
N LEU A 11 5.96 2.04 -3.34
CA LEU A 11 4.72 1.45 -2.79
C LEU A 11 4.10 2.30 -1.68
N SER A 12 4.94 2.98 -0.89
CA SER A 12 4.46 3.90 0.14
C SER A 12 3.83 5.15 -0.48
N GLN A 13 4.47 5.75 -1.49
CA GLN A 13 3.93 6.87 -2.26
C GLN A 13 2.63 6.50 -2.98
N TRP A 14 2.60 5.34 -3.63
CA TRP A 14 1.40 4.79 -4.26
C TRP A 14 0.25 4.63 -3.25
N SER A 15 0.52 4.14 -2.04
CA SER A 15 -0.53 3.99 -1.02
C SER A 15 -1.13 5.34 -0.56
N ILE A 16 -0.35 6.41 -0.66
CA ILE A 16 -0.80 7.77 -0.34
C ILE A 16 -1.67 8.28 -1.50
N TRP A 17 -1.17 8.16 -2.73
CA TRP A 17 -1.90 8.51 -3.96
C TRP A 17 -3.27 7.80 -4.03
N ALA A 18 -3.28 6.48 -3.83
CA ALA A 18 -4.48 5.65 -3.89
C ALA A 18 -5.50 5.99 -2.78
N ARG A 19 -5.04 6.51 -1.63
CA ARG A 19 -5.92 6.99 -0.56
C ARG A 19 -6.58 8.32 -0.89
N VAL A 20 -5.83 9.25 -1.46
CA VAL A 20 -6.35 10.56 -1.86
C VAL A 20 -7.41 10.41 -2.95
N GLY A 21 -7.19 9.54 -3.94
CA GLY A 21 -8.16 9.26 -5.00
C GLY A 21 -9.46 8.57 -4.53
N ARG A 22 -9.46 7.96 -3.33
CA ARG A 22 -10.64 7.30 -2.72
C ARG A 22 -11.33 8.13 -1.64
N ALA A 23 -10.87 9.35 -1.36
CA ALA A 23 -11.43 10.17 -0.30
C ALA A 23 -12.82 10.69 -0.68
N VAL A 24 -13.85 9.89 -0.46
CA VAL A 24 -15.22 10.41 -0.28
C VAL A 24 -15.19 11.20 1.03
N PRO A 25 -15.56 12.50 1.04
CA PRO A 25 -15.64 13.26 2.27
C PRO A 25 -16.54 12.53 3.25
N ASN A 26 -15.99 12.04 4.36
CA ASN A 26 -16.73 11.29 5.39
C ASN A 26 -17.58 12.22 6.28
N GLY A 27 -17.91 13.43 5.81
CA GLY A 27 -18.65 14.48 6.54
C GLY A 27 -17.90 15.13 7.69
N TYR A 28 -16.84 14.51 8.23
CA TYR A 28 -16.10 15.05 9.37
C TYR A 28 -15.39 16.38 9.06
N GLY A 29 -14.90 16.58 7.82
CA GLY A 29 -14.27 17.84 7.42
C GLY A 29 -15.20 19.06 7.46
N GLU A 30 -16.52 18.84 7.41
CA GLU A 30 -17.54 19.90 7.46
C GLU A 30 -18.03 20.19 8.88
N SER A 31 -17.77 19.27 9.83
CA SER A 31 -18.17 19.43 11.22
C SER A 31 -17.40 20.58 11.89
N PRO A 32 -18.08 21.52 12.58
CA PRO A 32 -17.44 22.62 13.28
C PRO A 32 -16.34 22.19 14.26
N MET A 33 -16.50 21.03 14.91
CA MET A 33 -15.52 20.50 15.86
C MET A 33 -14.21 20.03 15.21
N PHE A 34 -14.24 19.66 13.93
CA PHE A 34 -13.09 19.13 13.22
C PHE A 34 -12.50 20.12 12.20
N LYS A 35 -13.11 21.29 12.00
CA LYS A 35 -12.62 22.33 11.08
C LYS A 35 -11.19 22.78 11.39
N GLU A 36 -10.85 23.02 12.66
CA GLU A 36 -9.49 23.44 13.03
C GLU A 36 -8.46 22.32 12.85
N VAL A 37 -8.86 21.07 13.11
CA VAL A 37 -8.01 19.90 12.89
C VAL A 37 -7.78 19.72 11.39
N ALA A 38 -8.85 19.77 10.59
CA ALA A 38 -8.79 19.66 9.13
C ALA A 38 -7.94 20.76 8.48
N ALA A 39 -8.04 22.00 8.97
CA ALA A 39 -7.23 23.13 8.50
C ALA A 39 -5.73 22.96 8.79
N LYS A 40 -5.37 22.15 9.80
CA LYS A 40 -3.98 21.82 10.16
C LYS A 40 -3.49 20.51 9.53
N ILE A 41 -4.33 19.76 8.82
CA ILE A 41 -3.90 18.56 8.11
C ILE A 41 -3.06 19.00 6.91
N THR A 42 -1.75 18.81 7.02
CA THR A 42 -0.85 18.92 5.88
C THR A 42 -1.31 17.91 4.83
N LYS A 43 -1.63 18.39 3.62
CA LYS A 43 -1.93 17.50 2.50
C LYS A 43 -0.75 16.53 2.34
N PRO A 44 -1.02 15.22 2.21
CA PRO A 44 0.06 14.27 1.99
C PRO A 44 0.87 14.68 0.76
N ASN A 45 2.20 14.73 0.91
CA ASN A 45 3.09 15.06 -0.19
C ASN A 45 3.26 13.81 -1.08
N ILE A 46 2.57 13.79 -2.21
CA ILE A 46 2.69 12.73 -3.21
C ILE A 46 3.86 13.11 -4.13
N MET A 47 4.89 12.27 -4.12
CA MET A 47 6.14 12.53 -4.85
C MET A 47 6.30 11.66 -6.11
N ILE A 48 5.25 10.94 -6.50
CA ILE A 48 5.19 10.16 -7.74
C ILE A 48 4.16 10.76 -8.68
N THR A 49 4.37 10.55 -9.98
CA THR A 49 3.42 10.90 -11.05
C THR A 49 2.23 9.93 -11.09
N ASP A 50 1.14 10.35 -11.73
CA ASP A 50 -0.04 9.49 -11.93
C ASP A 50 0.32 8.23 -12.75
N ASP A 51 1.20 8.35 -13.75
CA ASP A 51 1.65 7.22 -14.57
C ASP A 51 2.42 6.18 -13.74
N GLU A 52 3.35 6.63 -12.89
CA GLU A 52 4.07 5.75 -11.95
C GLU A 52 3.10 5.08 -10.97
N ALA A 53 2.14 5.83 -10.45
CA ALA A 53 1.14 5.29 -9.53
C ALA A 53 0.24 4.23 -10.21
N MET A 54 -0.22 4.51 -11.43
CA MET A 54 -1.02 3.59 -12.23
C MET A 54 -0.23 2.33 -12.62
N GLN A 55 1.06 2.46 -12.90
CA GLN A 55 1.93 1.31 -13.17
C GLN A 55 2.00 0.39 -11.95
N ILE A 56 2.21 0.94 -10.75
CA ILE A 56 2.22 0.17 -9.50
C ILE A 56 0.85 -0.48 -9.26
N ASP A 57 -0.25 0.24 -9.50
CA ASP A 57 -1.61 -0.30 -9.34
C ASP A 57 -1.85 -1.50 -10.26
N ALA A 58 -1.47 -1.40 -11.53
CA ALA A 58 -1.57 -2.49 -12.50
C ALA A 58 -0.72 -3.71 -12.12
N ILE A 59 0.48 -3.49 -11.58
CA ILE A 59 1.36 -4.54 -11.06
C ILE A 59 0.68 -5.23 -9.87
N LEU A 60 0.15 -4.48 -8.90
CA LEU A 60 -0.57 -5.04 -7.75
C LEU A 60 -1.87 -5.77 -8.15
N ALA A 61 -2.56 -5.32 -9.19
CA ALA A 61 -3.72 -6.03 -9.74
C ALA A 61 -3.32 -7.40 -10.31
N LYS A 62 -2.20 -7.47 -11.06
CA LYS A 62 -1.63 -8.74 -11.52
C LYS A 62 -1.19 -9.62 -10.35
N LEU A 63 -0.61 -9.04 -9.30
CA LEU A 63 -0.27 -9.77 -8.09
C LEU A 63 -1.51 -10.37 -7.44
N ASN A 64 -2.62 -9.62 -7.37
CA ASN A 64 -3.87 -10.09 -6.78
C ASN A 64 -4.47 -11.27 -7.55
N VAL A 65 -4.37 -11.28 -8.87
CA VAL A 65 -4.78 -12.44 -9.71
C VAL A 65 -3.88 -13.65 -9.44
N ARG A 66 -2.57 -13.45 -9.27
CA ARG A 66 -1.60 -14.52 -9.00
C ARG A 66 -1.71 -15.10 -7.58
N ASP A 67 -1.75 -14.22 -6.59
CA ASP A 67 -1.78 -14.53 -5.16
C ASP A 67 -2.46 -13.39 -4.39
N ALA A 68 -3.75 -13.57 -4.12
CA ALA A 68 -4.56 -12.58 -3.42
C ALA A 68 -4.15 -12.38 -1.95
N GLU A 69 -3.61 -13.40 -1.27
CA GLU A 69 -3.14 -13.29 0.13
C GLU A 69 -1.90 -12.37 0.16
N MET A 70 -0.96 -12.58 -0.76
CA MET A 70 0.25 -11.76 -0.88
C MET A 70 -0.06 -10.33 -1.32
N ALA A 71 -0.95 -10.15 -2.31
CA ALA A 71 -1.39 -8.81 -2.73
C ALA A 71 -2.03 -8.04 -1.58
N LYS A 72 -2.97 -8.67 -0.86
CA LYS A 72 -3.65 -8.07 0.29
C LYS A 72 -2.66 -7.73 1.41
N ALA A 73 -1.63 -8.56 1.62
CA ALA A 73 -0.58 -8.28 2.59
C ALA A 73 0.19 -7.00 2.25
N VAL A 74 0.69 -6.87 1.01
CA VAL A 74 1.44 -5.69 0.55
C VAL A 74 0.59 -4.43 0.65
N VAL A 75 -0.63 -4.46 0.11
CA VAL A 75 -1.53 -3.31 0.12
C VAL A 75 -1.82 -2.89 1.57
N THR A 76 -2.22 -3.83 2.43
CA THR A 76 -2.52 -3.51 3.84
C THR A 76 -1.30 -2.97 4.57
N TYR A 77 -0.11 -3.47 4.29
CA TYR A 77 1.13 -3.01 4.92
C TYR A 77 1.40 -1.54 4.62
N HIS A 78 1.35 -1.13 3.35
CA HIS A 78 1.61 0.26 2.97
C HIS A 78 0.46 1.19 3.38
N PHE A 79 -0.80 0.74 3.29
CA PHE A 79 -1.95 1.51 3.79
C PHE A 79 -1.90 1.71 5.32
N SER A 80 -1.31 0.78 6.07
CA SER A 80 -1.15 0.89 7.54
C SER A 80 0.21 1.45 7.99
N ASN A 81 0.94 2.10 7.09
CA ASN A 81 2.24 2.73 7.36
C ASN A 81 3.28 1.75 7.94
N GLY A 82 3.34 0.54 7.40
CA GLY A 82 4.35 -0.47 7.74
C GLY A 82 4.00 -1.36 8.94
N ASN A 83 2.74 -1.42 9.36
CA ASN A 83 2.34 -2.20 10.53
C ASN A 83 2.06 -3.67 10.20
N ALA A 84 3.09 -4.51 10.23
CA ALA A 84 2.97 -5.95 10.00
C ALA A 84 2.00 -6.68 10.97
N SER A 85 1.88 -6.21 12.21
CA SER A 85 0.92 -6.77 13.17
C SER A 85 -0.52 -6.47 12.76
N HIS A 86 -0.76 -5.30 12.16
CA HIS A 86 -2.06 -4.97 11.58
C HIS A 86 -2.37 -5.85 10.38
N VAL A 87 -1.39 -6.07 9.48
CA VAL A 87 -1.52 -7.00 8.35
C VAL A 87 -1.93 -8.40 8.82
N ALA A 88 -1.22 -8.96 9.80
CA ALA A 88 -1.53 -10.27 10.36
C ALA A 88 -2.98 -10.34 10.88
N ARG A 89 -3.47 -9.29 11.54
CA ARG A 89 -4.84 -9.21 12.04
C ARG A 89 -5.86 -9.15 10.91
N VAL A 90 -5.64 -8.28 9.91
CA VAL A 90 -6.55 -8.11 8.77
C VAL A 90 -6.65 -9.39 7.93
N LEU A 91 -5.51 -10.05 7.67
CA LEU A 91 -5.51 -11.31 6.93
C LEU A 91 -6.15 -12.44 7.73
N SER A 92 -6.05 -12.42 9.07
CA SER A 92 -6.68 -13.44 9.92
C SER A 92 -8.19 -13.28 10.11
N TYR A 93 -8.79 -12.14 9.74
CA TYR A 93 -10.21 -11.87 9.98
C TYR A 93 -11.14 -12.86 9.27
N ASP A 94 -10.77 -13.22 8.03
CA ASP A 94 -11.59 -14.08 7.15
C ASP A 94 -10.84 -15.36 6.75
N ALA A 95 -9.66 -15.60 7.32
CA ALA A 95 -8.86 -16.77 6.99
C ALA A 95 -9.28 -17.99 7.80
N LYS A 96 -9.38 -19.13 7.13
CA LYS A 96 -9.51 -20.45 7.78
C LYS A 96 -8.37 -20.75 8.76
N LYS A 97 -7.22 -20.07 8.61
CA LYS A 97 -6.04 -20.22 9.45
C LYS A 97 -5.53 -18.85 9.89
N LYS A 98 -5.25 -18.71 11.19
CA LYS A 98 -4.62 -17.49 11.74
C LYS A 98 -3.23 -17.28 11.15
N ILE A 99 -2.98 -16.06 10.71
CA ILE A 99 -1.68 -15.60 10.21
C ILE A 99 -0.97 -14.88 11.35
N ASN A 100 0.24 -15.31 11.66
CA ASN A 100 1.08 -14.63 12.64
C ASN A 100 1.90 -13.51 11.96
N ARG A 101 2.47 -12.62 12.78
CA ARG A 101 3.28 -11.50 12.31
C ARG A 101 4.43 -11.94 11.39
N LYS A 102 5.12 -13.04 11.71
CA LYS A 102 6.25 -13.53 10.92
C LYS A 102 5.81 -13.91 9.50
N ARG A 103 4.67 -14.59 9.36
CA ARG A 103 4.11 -14.93 8.05
C ARG A 103 3.67 -13.68 7.30
N ALA A 104 3.05 -12.71 7.99
CA ALA A 104 2.73 -11.42 7.37
C ALA A 104 3.98 -10.71 6.83
N ASP A 105 5.07 -10.67 7.60
CA ASP A 105 6.35 -10.10 7.13
C ASP A 105 6.90 -10.82 5.89
N VAL A 106 6.80 -12.16 5.86
CA VAL A 106 7.24 -12.94 4.69
C VAL A 106 6.41 -12.63 3.46
N LEU A 107 5.07 -12.56 3.60
CA LEU A 107 4.18 -12.21 2.50
C LEU A 107 4.47 -10.80 1.95
N VAL A 108 4.66 -9.83 2.84
CA VAL A 108 5.00 -8.46 2.45
C VAL A 108 6.32 -8.44 1.69
N LYS A 109 7.38 -9.06 2.23
CA LYS A 109 8.69 -9.09 1.57
C LYS A 109 8.65 -9.79 0.21
N ALA A 110 7.97 -10.93 0.12
CA ALA A 110 7.81 -11.68 -1.13
C ALA A 110 7.03 -10.87 -2.17
N GLY A 111 5.95 -10.21 -1.75
CA GLY A 111 5.16 -9.35 -2.63
C GLY A 111 5.94 -8.10 -3.08
N THR A 112 6.69 -7.45 -2.19
CA THR A 112 7.57 -6.33 -2.54
C THR A 112 8.64 -6.75 -3.55
N ALA A 113 9.28 -7.91 -3.36
CA ALA A 113 10.27 -8.43 -4.30
C ALA A 113 9.65 -8.77 -5.67
N TRP A 114 8.41 -9.24 -5.70
CA TRP A 114 7.69 -9.47 -6.95
C TRP A 114 7.39 -8.17 -7.69
N VAL A 115 6.96 -7.12 -6.98
CA VAL A 115 6.75 -5.77 -7.56
C VAL A 115 8.06 -5.22 -8.13
N ASP A 116 9.15 -5.34 -7.37
CA ASP A 116 10.50 -4.91 -7.78
C ASP A 116 10.92 -5.59 -9.08
N ALA A 117 10.73 -6.91 -9.19
CA ALA A 117 11.03 -7.67 -10.39
C ALA A 117 10.18 -7.22 -11.59
N CYS A 118 8.89 -6.93 -11.40
CA CYS A 118 8.03 -6.43 -12.47
C CYS A 118 8.43 -5.02 -12.94
N LEU A 119 8.82 -4.13 -12.03
CA LEU A 119 9.32 -2.81 -12.38
C LEU A 119 10.62 -2.93 -13.19
N PHE A 120 11.57 -3.74 -12.73
CA PHE A 120 12.82 -3.99 -13.43
C PHE A 120 12.59 -4.54 -14.84
N MET A 121 11.67 -5.50 -15.02
CA MET A 121 11.38 -6.04 -16.36
C MET A 121 10.75 -5.02 -17.31
N ASN A 122 9.96 -4.07 -16.79
CA ASN A 122 9.38 -3.01 -17.62
C ASN A 122 10.40 -1.95 -18.04
N GLU A 123 11.45 -1.72 -17.25
CA GLU A 123 12.53 -0.78 -17.60
C GLU A 123 13.45 -1.32 -18.69
N VAL A 124 13.58 -2.65 -18.79
CA VAL A 124 14.49 -3.34 -19.73
C VAL A 124 13.80 -3.73 -21.05
N ALA A 125 12.47 -3.64 -21.12
CA ALA A 125 11.65 -3.97 -22.29
C ALA A 125 11.56 -2.80 -23.28
#